data_AF-W7E7Y4-F1
#
_entry.id   AF-W7E7Y4-F1
#
_cell.length_a   1.000
_cell.length_b   1.000
_cell.length_c   1.000
_cell.angle_alpha   90.00
_cell.angle_beta   90.00
_cell.angle_gamma   90.00
#
_symmetry.space_group_name_H-M   'P 1'
#
loop_
_entity.id
_entity.type
_entity.pdbx_description
1 polymer ?
#
loop_
_entity_poly.entity_id
_entity_poly.type
_entity_poly.pdbx_seq_one_letter_code
_entity_poly.pdbx_strand_id
1 'polypeptide(L)'
;MKKILFLLPLLTLPFSAMAQSKPERAPDTYIKETAERFFPNLCKDSLEGLMNDVYDCYQHTKDTDPKYLQCMIGDAYVVNAVSKANKKAAALGRPLPFNVPFFSQEKWAGRSGDLVTIPQLSGYILGERTPYLVKSTNKFIDDINIMYADKNNVCK
;
A
#
# COMPACT_ATOMS: atom_id res chain seq x y z
N MET A 1 -25.88 -6.75 67.15
CA MET A 1 -25.99 -6.23 65.77
C MET A 1 -24.61 -5.75 65.33
N LYS A 2 -23.88 -6.53 64.52
CA LYS A 2 -22.51 -6.21 64.07
C LYS A 2 -22.58 -5.41 62.77
N LYS A 3 -21.99 -4.21 62.76
CA LYS A 3 -21.90 -3.33 61.59
C LYS A 3 -20.82 -3.85 60.65
N ILE A 4 -21.19 -4.25 59.43
CA ILE A 4 -20.24 -4.64 58.38
C ILE A 4 -19.86 -3.35 57.65
N LEU A 5 -18.61 -2.89 57.84
CA LEU A 5 -18.02 -1.85 56.99
C LEU A 5 -17.62 -2.49 55.66
N PHE A 6 -18.27 -2.05 54.58
CA PHE A 6 -17.80 -2.33 53.22
C PHE A 6 -16.58 -1.43 52.93
N LEU A 7 -15.39 -2.03 52.93
CA LEU A 7 -14.19 -1.44 52.34
C LEU A 7 -14.32 -1.56 50.82
N LEU A 8 -14.53 -0.43 50.13
CA LEU A 8 -14.35 -0.33 48.69
C LEU A 8 -12.89 -0.66 48.35
N PRO A 9 -12.57 -1.68 47.54
CA PRO A 9 -11.25 -1.76 46.96
C PRO A 9 -11.16 -0.62 45.95
N LEU A 10 -10.22 0.31 46.17
CA LEU A 10 -9.75 1.19 45.11
C LEU A 10 -9.28 0.29 43.97
N LEU A 11 -10.09 0.19 42.93
CA LEU A 11 -9.67 -0.26 41.61
C LEU A 11 -8.63 0.75 41.14
N THR A 12 -7.36 0.47 41.43
CA THR A 12 -6.23 1.08 40.73
C THR A 12 -6.31 0.59 39.29
N LEU A 13 -7.13 1.26 38.48
CA LEU A 13 -7.09 1.11 37.03
C LEU A 13 -5.65 1.43 36.62
N PRO A 14 -4.91 0.50 35.99
CA PRO A 14 -3.62 0.84 35.44
C PRO A 14 -3.88 1.79 34.27
N PHE A 15 -3.85 3.10 34.53
CA PHE A 15 -3.81 4.17 33.53
C PHE A 15 -2.44 4.18 32.84
N SER A 16 -2.07 3.04 32.27
CA SER A 16 -0.91 2.88 31.42
C SER A 16 -1.28 1.99 30.23
N ALA A 17 -2.47 2.21 29.68
CA ALA A 17 -2.62 2.06 28.24
C ALA A 17 -1.74 3.13 27.61
N MET A 18 -0.44 2.85 27.46
CA MET A 18 0.40 3.64 26.57
C MET A 18 -0.32 3.61 25.23
N ALA A 19 -0.79 4.76 24.77
CA ALA A 19 -1.34 4.90 23.44
C ALA A 19 -0.19 4.60 22.47
N GLN A 20 -0.01 3.33 22.13
CA GLN A 20 1.00 2.90 21.19
C GLN A 20 0.68 3.63 19.88
N SER A 21 1.60 4.47 19.43
CA SER A 21 1.41 5.26 18.22
C SER A 21 1.08 4.31 17.08
N LYS A 22 -0.02 4.58 16.36
CA LYS A 22 -0.40 3.80 15.19
C LYS A 22 0.78 3.77 14.20
N PRO A 23 1.09 2.63 13.57
CA PRO A 23 2.15 2.56 12.58
C PRO A 23 1.95 3.58 11.46
N GLU A 24 3.02 4.23 11.02
CA GLU A 24 2.91 5.23 9.95
C GLU A 24 2.84 4.62 8.54
N ARG A 25 3.05 3.30 8.42
CA ARG A 25 3.06 2.53 7.16
C ARG A 25 2.88 1.04 7.43
N ALA A 26 2.78 0.24 6.37
CA ALA A 26 2.76 -1.20 6.46
C ALA A 26 4.06 -1.78 7.07
N PRO A 27 3.99 -2.91 7.81
CA PRO A 27 5.17 -3.59 8.36
C PRO A 27 6.17 -3.99 7.27
N ASP A 28 7.46 -4.03 7.61
CA ASP A 28 8.52 -4.38 6.64
C ASP A 28 8.33 -5.76 6.00
N THR A 29 7.88 -6.75 6.77
CA THR A 29 7.60 -8.09 6.23
C THR A 29 6.51 -8.06 5.17
N TYR A 30 5.43 -7.31 5.41
CA TYR A 30 4.33 -7.16 4.48
C TYR A 30 4.76 -6.43 3.19
N ILE A 31 5.61 -5.40 3.34
CA ILE A 31 6.13 -4.66 2.17
C ILE A 31 7.07 -5.55 1.35
N LYS A 32 7.92 -6.33 2.01
CA LYS A 32 8.78 -7.31 1.34
C LYS A 32 7.97 -8.35 0.56
N GLU A 33 6.92 -8.91 1.15
CA GLU A 33 6.00 -9.82 0.45
C GLU A 33 5.33 -9.16 -0.75
N THR A 34 4.97 -7.87 -0.62
CA THR A 34 4.42 -7.08 -1.72
C THR A 34 5.44 -6.90 -2.85
N ALA A 35 6.70 -6.62 -2.52
CA ALA A 35 7.79 -6.54 -3.48
C ALA A 35 8.01 -7.89 -4.18
N GLU A 36 8.13 -8.99 -3.43
CA GLU A 36 8.30 -10.33 -3.97
C GLU A 36 7.15 -10.76 -4.89
N ARG A 37 5.92 -10.32 -4.61
CA ARG A 37 4.76 -10.56 -5.46
C ARG A 37 4.89 -9.89 -6.83
N PHE A 38 5.18 -8.59 -6.83
CA PHE A 38 5.08 -7.76 -8.04
C PHE A 38 6.39 -7.65 -8.83
N PHE A 39 7.53 -7.87 -8.16
CA PHE A 39 8.84 -7.74 -8.77
C PHE A 39 9.05 -8.65 -10.00
N PRO A 40 8.64 -9.94 -10.01
CA PRO A 40 8.86 -10.80 -11.17
C PRO A 40 8.23 -10.26 -12.46
N ASN A 41 7.00 -9.76 -12.40
CA ASN A 41 6.31 -9.21 -13.56
C ASN A 41 6.84 -7.83 -13.95
N LEU A 42 7.18 -6.99 -12.97
CA LEU A 42 7.85 -5.70 -13.21
C LEU A 42 9.23 -5.91 -13.88
N CYS A 43 9.93 -6.94 -13.47
CA CYS A 43 11.26 -7.33 -13.94
C CYS A 43 11.23 -7.87 -15.37
N LYS A 44 10.33 -8.83 -15.65
CA LYS A 44 10.25 -9.53 -16.94
C LYS A 44 9.52 -8.73 -18.00
N ASP A 45 8.37 -8.16 -17.64
CA ASP A 45 7.39 -7.61 -18.57
C ASP A 45 7.28 -6.08 -18.45
N SER A 46 8.26 -5.46 -17.79
CA SER A 46 8.39 -4.02 -17.56
C SER A 46 7.24 -3.41 -16.76
N LEU A 47 7.06 -2.08 -16.84
CA LEU A 47 5.96 -1.39 -16.16
C LEU A 47 4.59 -1.87 -16.64
N GLU A 48 4.47 -2.31 -17.90
CA GLU A 48 3.23 -2.87 -18.45
C GLU A 48 2.87 -4.23 -17.80
N GLY A 49 3.87 -5.08 -17.55
CA GLY A 49 3.72 -6.30 -16.78
C GLY A 49 3.18 -6.05 -15.37
N LEU A 50 3.77 -5.07 -14.68
CA LEU A 50 3.29 -4.68 -13.36
C LEU A 50 1.86 -4.11 -13.40
N MET A 51 1.54 -3.31 -14.41
CA MET A 51 0.21 -2.77 -14.61
C MET A 51 -0.83 -3.90 -14.71
N ASN A 52 -0.56 -4.94 -15.49
CA ASN A 52 -1.45 -6.10 -15.61
C ASN A 52 -1.57 -6.88 -14.29
N ASP A 53 -0.46 -7.14 -13.61
CA ASP A 53 -0.46 -7.86 -12.33
C ASP A 53 -1.22 -7.12 -11.22
N VAL A 54 -1.10 -5.79 -11.15
CA VAL A 54 -1.88 -4.97 -10.22
C VAL A 54 -3.37 -5.00 -10.57
N TYR A 55 -3.72 -4.98 -11.86
CA TYR A 55 -5.11 -5.13 -12.28
C TYR A 55 -5.67 -6.50 -11.87
N ASP A 56 -4.94 -7.57 -12.14
CA ASP A 56 -5.31 -8.94 -11.75
C ASP A 56 -5.40 -9.08 -10.22
N CYS A 57 -4.56 -8.38 -9.47
CA CYS A 57 -4.63 -8.29 -8.00
C CYS A 57 -6.02 -7.78 -7.56
N TYR A 58 -6.51 -6.69 -8.15
CA TYR A 58 -7.83 -6.14 -7.83
C TYR A 58 -8.99 -7.02 -8.29
N GLN A 59 -8.83 -7.80 -9.36
CA GLN A 59 -9.87 -8.73 -9.83
C GLN A 59 -10.06 -9.93 -8.89
N HIS A 60 -8.97 -10.40 -8.27
CA HIS A 60 -8.97 -11.66 -7.51
C HIS A 60 -8.84 -11.47 -5.99
N THR A 61 -8.69 -10.22 -5.52
CA THR A 61 -8.56 -9.92 -4.09
C THR A 61 -9.78 -9.13 -3.64
N LYS A 62 -10.50 -9.64 -2.63
CA LYS A 62 -11.62 -8.93 -2.02
C LYS A 62 -11.09 -7.74 -1.21
N ASP A 63 -11.83 -6.65 -1.15
CA ASP A 63 -11.51 -5.45 -0.36
C ASP A 63 -11.26 -5.72 1.13
N THR A 64 -11.93 -6.73 1.68
CA THR A 64 -11.79 -7.21 3.07
C THR A 64 -10.54 -8.08 3.30
N ASP A 65 -9.90 -8.58 2.24
CA ASP A 65 -8.68 -9.38 2.36
C ASP A 65 -7.49 -8.46 2.67
N PRO A 66 -6.67 -8.72 3.71
CA PRO A 66 -5.48 -7.94 4.00
C PRO A 66 -4.60 -7.67 2.77
N LYS A 67 -4.51 -8.63 1.83
CA LYS A 67 -3.72 -8.51 0.60
C LYS A 67 -4.21 -7.43 -0.36
N TYR A 68 -5.43 -6.92 -0.19
CA TYR A 68 -5.94 -5.83 -1.02
C TYR A 68 -5.07 -4.57 -0.90
N LEU A 69 -4.51 -4.32 0.28
CA LEU A 69 -3.57 -3.22 0.49
C LEU A 69 -2.25 -3.43 -0.28
N GLN A 70 -1.87 -4.68 -0.62
CA GLN A 70 -0.74 -4.92 -1.53
C GLN A 70 -1.07 -4.41 -2.94
N CYS A 71 -2.28 -4.67 -3.44
CA CYS A 71 -2.75 -4.15 -4.73
C CYS A 71 -2.66 -2.62 -4.77
N MET A 72 -3.08 -1.95 -3.69
CA MET A 72 -3.02 -0.49 -3.57
C MET A 72 -1.59 0.06 -3.55
N ILE A 73 -0.66 -0.63 -2.88
CA ILE A 73 0.76 -0.24 -2.88
C ILE A 73 1.35 -0.37 -4.30
N GLY A 74 1.05 -1.46 -5.00
CA GLY A 74 1.47 -1.66 -6.39
C GLY A 74 0.88 -0.62 -7.34
N ASP A 75 -0.41 -0.31 -7.21
CA ASP A 75 -1.11 0.75 -7.96
C ASP A 75 -0.48 2.13 -7.73
N ALA A 76 -0.23 2.50 -6.46
CA ALA A 76 0.41 3.77 -6.14
C ALA A 76 1.79 3.90 -6.81
N TYR A 77 2.56 2.81 -6.88
CA TYR A 77 3.80 2.77 -7.64
C TYR A 77 3.57 2.93 -9.15
N VAL A 78 2.63 2.18 -9.74
CA VAL A 78 2.27 2.27 -11.17
C VAL A 78 1.89 3.70 -11.56
N VAL A 79 0.99 4.33 -10.80
CA VAL A 79 0.55 5.72 -11.05
C VAL A 79 1.73 6.68 -10.99
N ASN A 80 2.61 6.53 -10.01
CA ASN A 80 3.81 7.37 -9.87
C ASN A 80 4.77 7.18 -11.05
N ALA A 81 5.07 5.93 -11.41
CA ALA A 81 5.98 5.59 -12.50
C ALA A 81 5.44 6.07 -13.86
N VAL A 82 4.16 5.83 -14.15
CA VAL A 82 3.49 6.31 -15.37
C VAL A 82 3.49 7.84 -15.42
N SER A 83 3.12 8.51 -14.32
CA SER A 83 3.13 9.98 -14.27
C SER A 83 4.51 10.56 -14.56
N LYS A 84 5.57 9.98 -13.98
CA LYS A 84 6.96 10.39 -14.24
C LYS A 84 7.35 10.17 -15.70
N ALA A 85 7.06 9.00 -16.26
CA ALA A 85 7.38 8.67 -17.65
C ALA A 85 6.67 9.62 -18.64
N ASN A 86 5.39 9.87 -18.42
CA ASN A 86 4.58 10.77 -19.24
C ASN A 86 5.04 12.23 -19.14
N LYS A 87 5.33 12.73 -17.92
CA LYS A 87 5.90 14.08 -17.74
C LYS A 87 7.23 14.24 -18.45
N LYS A 88 8.10 13.23 -18.38
CA LYS A 88 9.39 13.23 -19.08
C LYS A 88 9.20 13.25 -20.60
N ALA A 89 8.31 12.42 -21.13
CA ALA A 89 8.01 12.40 -22.57
C ALA A 89 7.46 13.74 -23.06
N ALA A 90 6.51 14.33 -22.32
CA ALA A 90 5.94 15.64 -22.62
C ALA A 90 7.01 16.75 -22.61
N ALA A 91 7.90 16.77 -21.61
CA ALA A 91 9.00 17.72 -21.53
C ALA A 91 10.00 17.59 -22.70
N LEU A 92 10.08 16.40 -23.32
CA LEU A 92 10.92 16.13 -24.48
C LEU A 92 10.17 16.28 -25.82
N GLY A 93 8.90 16.71 -25.81
CA GLY A 93 8.07 16.79 -27.02
C GLY A 93 7.80 15.43 -27.68
N ARG A 94 7.89 14.33 -26.92
CA ARG A 94 7.69 12.96 -27.41
C ARG A 94 6.27 12.47 -27.13
N PRO A 95 5.77 11.50 -27.91
CA PRO A 95 4.51 10.82 -27.59
C PRO A 95 4.53 10.26 -26.16
N LEU A 96 3.38 10.30 -25.48
CA LEU A 96 3.25 9.76 -24.14
C LEU A 96 3.36 8.24 -24.20
N PRO A 97 4.29 7.61 -23.46
CA PRO A 97 4.52 6.17 -23.52
C PRO A 97 3.36 5.35 -22.94
N PHE A 98 2.57 5.93 -22.03
CA PHE A 98 1.43 5.27 -21.42
C PHE A 98 0.18 6.14 -21.59
N ASN A 99 -0.88 5.57 -22.16
CA ASN A 99 -2.13 6.28 -22.40
C ASN A 99 -3.13 6.13 -21.22
N VAL A 100 -4.09 7.05 -21.15
CA VAL A 100 -5.15 7.11 -20.13
C VAL A 100 -6.16 5.94 -20.15
N PRO A 101 -6.49 5.28 -21.31
CA PRO A 101 -7.44 4.16 -21.39
C PRO A 101 -7.26 3.05 -20.33
N PHE A 102 -6.03 2.81 -19.90
CA PHE A 102 -5.74 1.86 -18.84
C PHE A 102 -6.37 2.25 -17.49
N PHE A 103 -6.19 3.51 -17.07
CA PHE A 103 -6.73 4.00 -15.81
C PHE A 103 -8.24 4.27 -15.83
N SER A 104 -8.87 4.21 -17.00
CA SER A 104 -10.33 4.31 -17.15
C SER A 104 -11.07 2.98 -17.03
N GLN A 105 -10.39 1.84 -16.91
CA GLN A 105 -11.06 0.56 -16.64
C GLN A 105 -11.65 0.57 -15.22
N GLU A 106 -12.78 -0.12 -15.02
CA GLU A 106 -13.62 -0.02 -13.81
C GLU A 106 -12.85 -0.16 -12.48
N LYS A 107 -11.98 -1.17 -12.36
CA LYS A 107 -11.17 -1.37 -11.15
C LYS A 107 -10.12 -0.29 -10.94
N TRP A 108 -9.57 0.28 -12.02
CA TRP A 108 -8.73 1.45 -11.90
C TRP A 108 -9.59 2.67 -11.50
N ALA A 109 -10.75 2.89 -12.10
CA ALA A 109 -11.60 4.04 -11.80
C ALA A 109 -12.07 4.08 -10.33
N GLY A 110 -12.32 2.92 -9.71
CA GLY A 110 -12.78 2.78 -8.32
C GLY A 110 -11.71 2.98 -7.24
N ARG A 111 -10.42 2.82 -7.57
CA ARG A 111 -9.29 2.73 -6.60
C ARG A 111 -9.15 3.93 -5.66
N SER A 112 -9.55 5.12 -6.11
CA SER A 112 -9.56 6.35 -5.30
C SER A 112 -10.58 6.28 -4.15
N GLY A 113 -11.72 5.64 -4.42
CA GLY A 113 -12.77 5.38 -3.43
C GLY A 113 -12.38 4.28 -2.46
N ASP A 114 -11.64 3.28 -2.92
CA ASP A 114 -11.25 2.14 -2.08
C ASP A 114 -10.37 2.58 -0.90
N LEU A 115 -9.44 3.54 -1.07
CA LEU A 115 -8.64 4.08 0.04
C LEU A 115 -9.50 4.69 1.17
N VAL A 116 -10.64 5.27 0.80
CA VAL A 116 -11.60 5.90 1.73
C VAL A 116 -12.37 4.84 2.52
N THR A 117 -12.54 3.64 2.00
CA THR A 117 -13.41 2.60 2.58
C THR A 117 -12.67 1.35 3.06
N ILE A 118 -11.38 1.18 2.74
CA ILE A 118 -10.63 -0.06 2.98
C ILE A 118 -10.58 -0.44 4.48
N PRO A 119 -11.04 -1.64 4.89
CA PRO A 119 -11.11 -2.05 6.30
C PRO A 119 -9.77 -2.06 7.05
N GLN A 120 -8.69 -2.35 6.32
CA GLN A 120 -7.30 -2.46 6.81
C GLN A 120 -6.81 -1.13 7.36
N LEU A 121 -7.40 -0.01 6.92
CA LEU A 121 -7.10 1.34 7.40
C LEU A 121 -8.27 1.97 8.20
N SER A 122 -9.20 1.16 8.70
CA SER A 122 -10.35 1.63 9.50
C SER A 122 -9.95 2.43 10.73
N GLY A 123 -8.77 2.13 11.31
CA GLY A 123 -8.19 2.88 12.44
C GLY A 123 -7.58 4.22 12.07
N TYR A 124 -7.51 4.59 10.78
CA TYR A 124 -6.88 5.83 10.30
C TYR A 124 -7.93 6.79 9.73
N ILE A 125 -7.80 8.07 10.06
CA ILE A 125 -8.63 9.11 9.42
C ILE A 125 -8.14 9.36 7.99
N LEU A 126 -8.96 9.98 7.14
CA LEU A 126 -8.61 10.21 5.73
C LEU A 126 -7.28 10.96 5.55
N GLY A 127 -7.00 11.94 6.41
CA GLY A 127 -5.73 12.67 6.42
C GLY A 127 -4.49 11.81 6.74
N GLU A 128 -4.67 10.62 7.32
CA GLU A 128 -3.60 9.67 7.67
C GLU A 128 -3.46 8.54 6.65
N ARG A 129 -4.54 8.16 5.96
CA ARG A 129 -4.55 7.04 5.00
C ARG A 129 -3.66 7.28 3.79
N THR A 130 -3.75 8.48 3.19
CA THR A 130 -2.91 8.84 2.05
C THR A 130 -1.42 8.87 2.44
N PRO A 131 -1.00 9.54 3.54
CA PRO A 131 0.37 9.43 4.02
C PRO A 131 0.82 8.00 4.32
N TYR A 132 -0.05 7.16 4.90
CA TYR A 132 0.25 5.76 5.16
C TYR A 132 0.57 5.00 3.87
N LEU A 133 -0.28 5.15 2.84
CA LEU A 133 -0.07 4.52 1.55
C LEU A 133 1.21 5.03 0.88
N VAL A 134 1.47 6.34 0.92
CA VAL A 134 2.69 6.94 0.36
C VAL A 134 3.94 6.41 1.05
N LYS A 135 3.98 6.38 2.38
CA LYS A 135 5.12 5.87 3.15
C LYS A 135 5.34 4.37 2.90
N SER A 136 4.27 3.58 2.81
CA SER A 136 4.34 2.16 2.47
C SER A 136 4.89 1.95 1.04
N THR A 137 4.42 2.77 0.08
CA THR A 137 4.84 2.71 -1.32
C THR A 137 6.31 3.12 -1.49
N ASN A 138 6.79 4.11 -0.74
CA ASN A 138 8.21 4.50 -0.77
C ASN A 138 9.11 3.35 -0.30
N LYS A 139 8.72 2.67 0.78
CA LYS A 139 9.49 1.51 1.25
C LYS A 139 9.41 0.32 0.29
N PHE A 140 8.26 0.12 -0.37
CA PHE A 140 8.14 -0.83 -1.48
C PHE A 140 9.11 -0.51 -2.64
N ILE A 141 9.22 0.77 -3.03
CA ILE A 141 10.18 1.22 -4.05
C ILE A 141 11.62 0.90 -3.64
N ASP A 142 11.97 1.14 -2.38
CA ASP A 142 13.30 0.81 -1.86
C ASP A 142 13.59 -0.68 -1.99
N ASP A 143 12.63 -1.54 -1.62
CA ASP A 143 12.79 -3.00 -1.73
C ASP A 143 12.91 -3.46 -3.19
N ILE A 144 12.09 -2.90 -4.10
CA ILE A 144 12.21 -3.15 -5.54
C ILE A 144 13.59 -2.75 -6.07
N ASN A 145 14.12 -1.59 -5.65
CA ASN A 145 15.45 -1.13 -6.07
C ASN A 145 16.57 -2.05 -5.55
N ILE A 146 16.45 -2.55 -4.33
CA ILE A 146 17.38 -3.54 -3.77
C ILE A 146 17.33 -4.82 -4.60
N MET A 147 16.14 -5.30 -4.96
CA MET A 147 15.96 -6.50 -5.77
C MET A 147 16.56 -6.33 -7.17
N TYR A 148 16.44 -5.16 -7.80
CA TYR A 148 17.11 -4.85 -9.07
C TYR A 148 18.64 -4.81 -8.97
N ALA A 149 19.18 -4.36 -7.84
CA ALA A 149 20.62 -4.26 -7.62
C ALA A 149 21.27 -5.62 -7.29
N ASP A 150 20.49 -6.61 -6.85
CA ASP A 150 20.97 -7.95 -6.57
C ASP A 150 21.40 -8.66 -7.87
N LYS A 151 22.67 -9.03 -7.93
CA LYS A 151 23.28 -9.73 -9.08
C LYS A 151 22.76 -11.15 -9.26
N ASN A 152 22.14 -11.72 -8.23
CA ASN A 152 21.56 -13.06 -8.26
C ASN A 152 20.08 -13.03 -8.68
N ASN A 153 19.45 -11.86 -8.72
CA ASN A 153 18.09 -11.73 -9.25
C ASN A 153 18.12 -11.70 -10.77
N VAL A 154 17.29 -12.54 -11.39
CA VAL A 154 17.23 -12.81 -12.84
C VAL A 154 16.48 -11.70 -13.59
N CYS A 155 16.78 -10.43 -13.29
CA CYS A 155 16.30 -9.28 -14.06
C CYS A 155 17.26 -8.86 -15.17
N LYS A 156 18.11 -9.78 -15.61
CA LYS A 156 19.09 -9.61 -16.66
C LYS A 156 18.96 -10.70 -17.70
#